data_AF-A0A536LZN4-F1
#
_entry.id   AF-A0A536LZN4-F1
#
_cell.length_a   1.000
_cell.length_b   1.000
_cell.length_c   1.000
_cell.angle_alpha   90.00
_cell.angle_beta   90.00
_cell.angle_gamma   90.00
#
_symmetry.space_group_name_H-M   'P 1'
#
loop_
_entity.id
_entity.type
_entity.pdbx_description
1 polymer ?
#
loop_
_entity_poly.entity_id
_entity_poly.type
_entity_poly.pdbx_seq_one_letter_code
_entity_poly.pdbx_strand_id
1 'polypeptide(L)'
;MIQVVGDIVARPRREYPHFAAGLMFMHHLGAAQAAAHLETREAALGATIAKLSRILDELQAHGLMRLALIELEHKIAMLDAERKWVRQIADEISEGRLEWSTGMVHGLETLRRRHGTGAH
;
A
#
# COMPACT_ATOMS: atom_id res chain seq x y z
N MET A 1 1.83 -13.59 28.43
CA MET A 1 1.71 -12.26 27.78
C MET A 1 2.97 -11.88 27.01
N ILE A 2 4.17 -11.90 27.60
CA ILE A 2 5.44 -11.49 26.94
C ILE A 2 5.75 -12.31 25.67
N GLN A 3 5.52 -13.62 25.69
CA GLN A 3 5.70 -14.49 24.50
C GLN A 3 4.78 -14.09 23.34
N VAL A 4 3.55 -13.68 23.63
CA VAL A 4 2.58 -13.23 22.60
C VAL A 4 3.03 -11.93 21.96
N VAL A 5 3.54 -10.98 22.75
CA VAL A 5 4.08 -9.71 22.24
C VAL A 5 5.31 -9.97 21.35
N GLY A 6 6.23 -10.81 21.80
CA GLY A 6 7.41 -11.20 21.00
C GLY A 6 7.03 -11.86 19.67
N ASP A 7 6.04 -12.76 19.69
CA ASP A 7 5.56 -13.43 18.48
C ASP A 7 4.91 -12.45 17.49
N ILE A 8 4.14 -11.46 17.96
CA ILE A 8 3.51 -10.46 17.09
C ILE A 8 4.56 -9.57 16.43
N VAL A 9 5.59 -9.15 17.19
CA VAL A 9 6.68 -8.31 16.65
C VAL A 9 7.55 -9.09 15.67
N ALA A 10 7.85 -10.36 15.96
CA ALA A 10 8.78 -11.16 15.18
C ALA A 10 8.18 -11.77 13.90
N ARG A 11 6.87 -12.04 13.89
CA ARG A 11 6.22 -12.78 12.81
C ARG A 11 5.15 -11.93 12.13
N PRO A 12 5.32 -11.57 10.84
CA PRO A 12 4.29 -10.85 10.12
C PRO A 12 3.03 -11.70 10.05
N ARG A 13 1.89 -11.05 10.30
CA ARG A 13 0.56 -11.66 10.11
C ARG A 13 -0.11 -11.00 8.92
N ARG A 14 -1.07 -11.71 8.31
CA ARG A 14 -1.90 -11.13 7.27
C ARG A 14 -2.78 -10.05 7.89
N GLU A 15 -2.50 -8.81 7.53
CA GLU A 15 -3.36 -7.66 7.76
C GLU A 15 -3.93 -7.28 6.40
N TYR A 16 -5.25 -7.13 6.29
CA TYR A 16 -5.93 -6.77 5.05
C TYR A 16 -6.51 -5.36 5.17
N PRO A 17 -5.78 -4.31 4.74
CA PRO A 17 -6.33 -2.97 4.66
C PRO A 17 -7.48 -2.92 3.65
N HIS A 18 -8.53 -2.16 3.95
CA HIS A 18 -9.64 -1.94 3.00
C HIS A 18 -9.17 -1.44 1.62
N PHE A 19 -8.06 -0.71 1.56
CA PHE A 19 -7.48 -0.23 0.32
C PHE A 19 -7.06 -1.37 -0.62
N ALA A 20 -6.48 -2.45 -0.08
CA ALA A 20 -6.09 -3.62 -0.87
C ALA A 20 -7.30 -4.28 -1.55
N ALA A 21 -8.46 -4.30 -0.87
CA ALA A 21 -9.70 -4.76 -1.49
C ALA A 21 -10.15 -3.85 -2.65
N GLY A 22 -10.02 -2.53 -2.50
CA GLY A 22 -10.28 -1.58 -3.59
C GLY A 22 -9.38 -1.81 -4.81
N LEU A 23 -8.08 -2.06 -4.59
CA LEU A 23 -7.13 -2.34 -5.67
C LEU A 23 -7.49 -3.59 -6.47
N MET A 24 -7.98 -4.65 -5.82
CA MET A 24 -8.41 -5.88 -6.50
C MET A 24 -9.49 -5.63 -7.56
N PHE A 25 -10.34 -4.62 -7.36
CA PHE A 25 -11.47 -4.30 -8.23
C PHE A 25 -11.30 -2.99 -9.01
N MET A 26 -10.17 -2.29 -8.85
CA MET A 26 -9.93 -0.97 -9.46
C MET A 26 -10.08 -0.95 -10.99
N HIS A 27 -9.82 -2.08 -11.65
CA HIS A 27 -9.99 -2.25 -13.10
C HIS A 27 -11.45 -2.14 -13.60
N HIS A 28 -12.44 -2.16 -12.72
CA HIS A 28 -13.84 -1.86 -13.06
C HIS A 28 -14.09 -0.36 -13.25
N LEU A 29 -13.13 0.49 -12.86
CA LEU A 29 -13.14 1.93 -13.12
C LEU A 29 -12.45 2.24 -14.46
N GLY A 30 -12.74 3.40 -15.03
CA GLY A 30 -11.90 3.95 -16.10
C GLY A 30 -10.53 4.36 -15.57
N ALA A 31 -9.47 4.21 -16.37
CA ALA A 31 -8.09 4.59 -16.00
C ALA A 31 -8.00 5.99 -15.39
N ALA A 32 -8.56 6.99 -16.08
CA ALA A 32 -8.58 8.37 -15.60
C ALA A 32 -9.35 8.54 -14.26
N GLN A 33 -10.43 7.79 -14.05
CA GLN A 33 -11.15 7.82 -12.77
C GLN A 33 -10.34 7.21 -11.64
N ALA A 34 -9.66 6.08 -11.91
CA ALA A 34 -8.79 5.44 -10.93
C ALA A 34 -7.61 6.35 -10.54
N ALA A 35 -6.95 6.99 -11.52
CA ALA A 35 -5.90 7.98 -11.26
C ALA A 35 -6.40 9.12 -10.36
N ALA A 36 -7.56 9.73 -10.68
CA ALA A 36 -8.13 10.81 -9.88
C ALA A 36 -8.45 10.36 -8.43
N HIS A 37 -8.92 9.13 -8.22
CA HIS A 37 -9.14 8.59 -6.88
C HIS A 37 -7.83 8.34 -6.12
N LEU A 38 -6.79 7.88 -6.79
CA LEU A 38 -5.45 7.70 -6.22
C LEU A 38 -4.84 9.06 -5.84
N GLU A 39 -4.95 10.08 -6.69
CA GLU A 39 -4.51 11.46 -6.39
C GLU A 39 -5.25 12.03 -5.16
N THR A 40 -6.58 11.85 -5.11
CA THR A 40 -7.38 12.25 -3.94
C THR A 40 -6.89 11.56 -2.67
N ARG A 41 -6.56 10.27 -2.76
CA ARG A 41 -6.02 9.49 -1.64
C ARG A 41 -4.62 9.97 -1.24
N GLU A 42 -3.73 10.24 -2.20
CA GLU A 42 -2.39 10.79 -1.98
C GLU A 42 -2.46 12.07 -1.14
N ALA A 43 -3.34 13.00 -1.52
CA ALA A 43 -3.53 14.26 -0.83
C ALA A 43 -4.04 14.06 0.62
N ALA A 44 -5.01 13.16 0.80
CA ALA A 44 -5.56 12.83 2.12
C ALA A 44 -4.53 12.17 3.04
N LEU A 45 -3.70 11.27 2.50
CA LEU A 45 -2.58 10.66 3.22
C LEU A 45 -1.55 11.73 3.60
N GLY A 46 -1.21 12.63 2.67
CA GLY A 46 -0.30 13.75 2.90
C GLY A 46 -0.75 14.67 4.03
N ALA A 47 -2.04 15.04 4.05
CA ALA A 47 -2.62 15.84 5.14
C ALA A 47 -2.56 15.10 6.48
N THR A 48 -2.83 13.80 6.48
CA THR A 48 -2.76 12.97 7.70
C THR A 48 -1.33 12.85 8.22
N ILE A 49 -0.35 12.60 7.36
CA ILE A 49 1.07 12.55 7.70
C ILE A 49 1.53 13.87 8.29
N ALA A 50 1.18 15.00 7.67
CA ALA A 50 1.56 16.33 8.16
C ALA A 50 0.99 16.59 9.57
N LYS A 51 -0.27 16.22 9.81
CA LYS A 51 -0.90 16.32 11.14
C LYS A 51 -0.17 15.46 12.17
N LEU A 52 0.07 14.18 11.87
CA LEU A 52 0.69 13.25 12.80
C LEU A 52 2.16 13.61 13.08
N SER A 53 2.89 14.12 12.09
CA SER A 53 4.27 14.56 12.25
C SER A 53 4.35 15.76 13.21
N ARG A 54 3.44 16.74 13.10
CA ARG A 54 3.37 17.85 14.07
C ARG A 54 3.12 17.35 15.50
N ILE A 55 2.19 16.41 15.66
CA ILE A 55 1.91 15.80 16.98
C ILE A 55 3.16 15.07 17.51
N LEU A 56 3.86 14.33 16.66
CA LEU A 56 5.10 13.64 17.04
C LEU A 56 6.15 14.65 17.53
N ASP A 57 6.38 15.72 16.76
CA ASP A 57 7.34 16.78 17.10
C ASP A 57 6.97 17.49 18.41
N GLU A 58 5.68 17.82 18.59
CA GLU A 58 5.16 18.43 19.82
C GLU A 58 5.39 17.51 21.03
N LEU A 59 5.07 16.23 20.94
CA LEU A 59 5.25 15.28 22.05
C LEU A 59 6.74 15.08 22.40
N GLN A 60 7.61 15.04 21.38
CA GLN A 60 9.06 15.00 21.60
C GLN A 60 9.55 16.28 22.30
N ALA A 61 9.06 17.45 21.89
CA ALA A 61 9.40 18.73 22.52
C ALA A 61 8.93 18.81 23.99
N HIS A 62 7.85 18.11 24.36
CA HIS A 62 7.40 17.98 25.75
C HIS A 62 8.17 16.92 26.56
N GLY A 63 9.22 16.32 25.99
CA GLY A 63 10.14 15.42 26.68
C GLY A 63 9.73 13.95 26.68
N LEU A 64 8.75 13.53 25.85
CA LEU A 64 8.40 12.12 25.75
C LEU A 64 9.54 11.33 25.10
N MET A 65 9.84 10.16 25.67
CA MET A 65 10.85 9.26 25.14
C MET A 65 10.39 8.61 23.84
N ARG A 66 11.31 8.45 22.89
CA ARG A 66 11.05 7.87 21.57
C ARG A 66 10.29 6.55 21.62
N LEU A 67 10.65 5.65 22.55
CA LEU A 67 9.99 4.35 22.68
C LEU A 67 8.49 4.48 23.02
N ALA A 68 8.08 5.52 23.74
CA ALA A 68 6.67 5.80 24.02
C ALA A 68 5.91 6.31 22.79
N LEU A 69 6.62 6.71 21.74
CA LEU A 69 6.08 7.26 20.49
C LEU A 69 6.25 6.30 19.31
N ILE A 70 6.78 5.09 19.53
CA ILE A 70 7.19 4.17 18.46
C ILE A 70 6.03 3.75 17.56
N GLU A 71 4.82 3.62 18.11
CA GLU A 71 3.62 3.31 17.33
C GLU A 71 3.21 4.46 16.41
N LEU A 72 3.39 5.72 16.86
CA LEU A 72 3.11 6.90 16.04
C LEU A 72 4.15 7.04 14.91
N GLU A 73 5.44 6.81 15.19
CA GLU A 73 6.49 6.74 14.17
C GLU A 73 6.17 5.68 13.12
N HIS A 74 5.83 4.45 13.56
CA HIS A 74 5.44 3.36 12.66
C HIS A 74 4.23 3.73 11.80
N LYS A 75 3.19 4.34 12.40
CA LYS A 75 2.00 4.77 11.67
C LYS A 75 2.33 5.79 10.57
N ILE A 76 3.16 6.78 10.87
CA ILE A 76 3.60 7.78 9.89
C ILE A 76 4.36 7.09 8.75
N ALA A 77 5.29 6.17 9.07
CA ALA A 77 6.06 5.45 8.07
C ALA A 77 5.18 4.63 7.11
N MET A 78 4.17 3.93 7.63
CA MET A 78 3.24 3.14 6.80
C MET A 78 2.35 4.02 5.90
N LEU A 79 1.87 5.16 6.41
CA LEU A 79 1.09 6.11 5.61
C LEU A 79 1.95 6.74 4.49
N ASP A 80 3.20 7.07 4.78
CA ASP A 80 4.12 7.64 3.79
C ASP A 80 4.49 6.63 2.70
N ALA A 81 4.70 5.37 3.07
CA ALA A 81 4.91 4.28 2.12
C ALA A 81 3.71 4.14 1.17
N GLU A 82 2.49 4.11 1.71
CA GLU A 82 1.27 4.04 0.88
C GLU A 82 1.13 5.28 -0.01
N ARG A 83 1.36 6.48 0.53
CA ARG A 83 1.28 7.73 -0.23
C ARG A 83 2.22 7.74 -1.43
N LYS A 84 3.48 7.34 -1.22
CA LYS A 84 4.50 7.26 -2.27
C LYS A 84 4.09 6.28 -3.37
N TRP A 85 3.59 5.11 -2.97
CA TRP A 85 3.14 4.08 -3.91
C TRP A 85 1.91 4.52 -4.69
N VAL A 86 0.90 5.08 -4.02
CA VAL A 86 -0.34 5.59 -4.63
C VAL A 86 -0.03 6.68 -5.66
N ARG A 87 0.87 7.61 -5.33
CA ARG A 87 1.32 8.65 -6.26
C ARG A 87 1.96 8.05 -7.50
N GLN A 88 2.90 7.12 -7.32
CA GLN A 88 3.59 6.47 -8.44
C GLN A 88 2.59 5.79 -9.39
N ILE A 89 1.61 5.06 -8.85
CA ILE A 89 0.59 4.38 -9.68
C ILE A 89 -0.32 5.39 -10.38
N ALA A 90 -0.72 6.47 -9.71
CA ALA A 90 -1.49 7.54 -10.34
C ALA A 90 -0.73 8.15 -11.54
N ASP A 91 0.56 8.46 -11.35
CA ASP A 91 1.43 9.00 -12.40
C ASP A 91 1.55 8.00 -13.57
N GLU A 92 1.82 6.72 -13.29
CA GLU A 92 1.90 5.69 -14.33
C GLU A 92 0.60 5.52 -15.12
N ILE A 93 -0.57 5.66 -14.48
CA ILE A 93 -1.87 5.62 -15.16
C ILE A 93 -2.06 6.86 -16.03
N SER A 94 -1.83 8.05 -15.46
CA SER A 94 -2.01 9.34 -16.15
C SER A 94 -1.08 9.50 -17.35
N GLU A 95 0.12 8.92 -17.28
CA GLU A 95 1.11 8.92 -18.35
C GLU A 95 0.95 7.74 -19.33
N GLY A 96 -0.02 6.85 -19.09
CA GLY A 96 -0.31 5.70 -19.94
C GLY A 96 0.76 4.61 -19.92
N ARG A 97 1.62 4.59 -18.89
CA ARG A 97 2.65 3.56 -18.68
C ARG A 97 2.10 2.30 -18.02
N LEU A 98 1.01 2.42 -17.27
CA LEU A 98 0.33 1.27 -16.67
C LEU A 98 -0.72 0.71 -17.64
N GLU A 99 -0.63 -0.57 -17.96
CA GLU A 99 -1.63 -1.24 -18.80
C GLU A 99 -3.00 -1.30 -18.10
N TRP A 100 -4.05 -0.87 -18.80
CA TRP A 100 -5.41 -0.86 -18.26
C TRP A 100 -6.24 -2.07 -18.72
N SER A 101 -5.68 -3.27 -18.54
CA SER A 101 -6.34 -4.55 -18.82
C SER A 101 -5.84 -5.60 -17.84
N THR A 102 -6.75 -6.37 -17.24
CA THR A 102 -6.39 -7.49 -16.33
C THR A 102 -6.09 -8.79 -17.08
N GLY A 103 -6.19 -8.78 -18.41
CA GLY A 103 -5.86 -9.91 -19.26
C GLY A 103 -4.34 -10.12 -19.39
N MET A 104 -3.96 -11.26 -19.96
CA MET A 104 -2.57 -11.52 -20.32
C MET A 104 -2.18 -10.63 -21.50
N VAL A 105 -1.02 -9.97 -21.43
CA VAL A 105 -0.36 -9.44 -22.63
C VAL A 105 -0.17 -10.62 -23.59
N HIS A 106 -0.66 -10.49 -24.81
CA HIS A 106 -0.71 -11.57 -25.80
C HIS A 106 0.69 -12.17 -26.00
N GLY A 107 0.92 -13.42 -25.55
CA GLY A 107 2.24 -14.07 -25.60
C GLY A 107 2.51 -15.19 -24.57
N LEU A 108 1.83 -15.20 -23.42
CA LEU A 108 2.01 -16.23 -22.37
C LEU A 108 1.09 -17.46 -22.49
N GLU A 109 0.25 -17.52 -23.53
CA GLU A 109 -0.65 -18.64 -23.81
C GLU A 109 0.09 -19.98 -24.01
N THR A 110 1.40 -19.91 -24.32
CA THR A 110 2.28 -21.06 -24.51
C THR A 110 2.79 -21.68 -23.20
N LEU A 111 2.65 -21.03 -22.04
CA LEU A 111 3.14 -21.57 -20.76
C LEU A 111 2.10 -22.47 -20.06
N ARG A 112 0.80 -22.19 -20.24
CA ARG A 112 -0.28 -22.99 -19.61
C ARG A 112 -0.37 -24.42 -20.15
N ARG A 113 0.09 -24.67 -21.39
CA ARG A 113 0.11 -26.01 -22.01
C ARG A 113 1.22 -26.93 -21.50
N ARG A 114 2.25 -26.45 -20.79
CA ARG A 114 3.39 -27.29 -20.37
C ARG A 114 3.21 -28.01 -19.02
N HIS A 115 2.22 -27.64 -18.21
CA HIS A 115 1.97 -28.28 -16.90
C HIS A 115 0.83 -29.31 -16.92
N GLY A 116 0.57 -29.93 -18.07
CA GLY A 116 -0.46 -30.95 -18.21
C GLY A 116 -0.09 -32.09 -19.16
N THR A 117 1.19 -32.50 -19.23
CA THR A 117 1.53 -33.81 -19.81
C THR A 117 2.85 -34.33 -19.25
N GLY A 118 2.74 -35.35 -18.38
CA GLY A 118 3.83 -36.15 -17.84
C GLY A 118 3.46 -36.57 -16.42
N ALA A 119 3.33 -37.84 -16.05
CA ALA A 119 3.37 -39.12 -16.74
C ALA A 119 2.77 -40.15 -15.74
N HIS A 120 2.11 -41.19 -16.29
CA HIS A 120 1.81 -42.51 -15.71
C HIS A 120 1.08 -42.66 -14.37
#